data_AF-A0AAW0JER4-F1
#
_entry.id   AF-A0AAW0JER4-F1
#
_cell.length_a   1.000
_cell.length_b   1.000
_cell.length_c   1.000
_cell.angle_alpha   90.00
_cell.angle_beta   90.00
_cell.angle_gamma   90.00
#
_symmetry.space_group_name_H-M   'P 1'
#
loop_
_entity.id
_entity.type
_entity.pdbx_description
1 polymer ?
#
loop_
_entity_poly.entity_id
_entity_poly.type
_entity_poly.pdbx_seq_one_letter_code
_entity_poly.pdbx_strand_id
1 'polypeptide(L)' 'MAENLAPDHWERYTQLLRSWQQTFKEELRSLQRHYNHSGLHTHQRMIGCELLKDGSTTGFLQYADDGQDFIVFNKDTLS' A
#
# COMPACT_ATOMS: atom_id res chain seq x y z
N MET A 1 12.35 -14.59 -10.60
CA MET A 1 10.88 -14.50 -10.42
C MET A 1 10.15 -15.01 -11.65
N ALA A 2 10.42 -14.48 -12.86
CA ALA A 2 9.74 -14.90 -14.08
C ALA A 2 9.81 -16.42 -14.35
N GLU A 3 10.96 -17.06 -14.09
CA GLU A 3 11.14 -18.52 -14.29
C GLU A 3 10.33 -19.40 -13.33
N ASN A 4 9.94 -18.86 -12.17
CA ASN A 4 9.29 -19.61 -11.10
C ASN A 4 7.81 -19.24 -10.91
N LEU A 5 7.29 -18.30 -11.69
CA LEU A 5 5.91 -17.81 -11.62
C LEU A 5 5.21 -18.08 -12.94
N ALA A 6 4.19 -18.93 -12.89
CA ALA A 6 3.37 -19.25 -14.05
C ALA A 6 2.63 -17.99 -14.58
N PRO A 7 2.25 -17.95 -15.87
CA PRO A 7 1.58 -16.81 -16.47
C PRO A 7 0.32 -16.33 -15.72
N ASP A 8 -0.47 -17.27 -15.18
CA ASP A 8 -1.69 -16.97 -14.42
C ASP A 8 -1.45 -16.11 -13.18
N HIS A 9 -0.26 -16.21 -12.57
CA HIS A 9 0.14 -15.36 -11.46
C HIS A 9 0.13 -13.89 -11.89
N TRP A 10 0.78 -13.58 -13.02
CA TRP A 10 0.88 -12.22 -13.54
C TRP A 10 -0.46 -11.69 -14.00
N GLU A 11 -1.29 -12.52 -14.63
CA GLU A 11 -2.65 -12.15 -15.04
C GLU A 11 -3.51 -11.77 -13.82
N ARG A 12 -3.46 -12.59 -12.76
CA ARG A 12 -4.19 -12.32 -11.51
C ARG A 12 -3.75 -11.03 -10.87
N TYR A 13 -2.44 -10.83 -10.68
CA TYR A 13 -1.93 -9.61 -10.06
C TYR A 13 -2.15 -8.37 -10.93
N THR A 14 -2.16 -8.51 -12.26
CA THR A 14 -2.52 -7.40 -13.16
C THR A 14 -3.94 -6.92 -12.93
N GLN A 15 -4.92 -7.84 -12.79
CA GLN A 15 -6.29 -7.45 -12.51
C GLN A 15 -6.45 -6.81 -11.12
N LEU A 16 -5.78 -7.36 -10.10
CA LEU A 16 -5.76 -6.78 -8.75
C LEU A 16 -5.16 -5.37 -8.75
N LEU A 17 -4.03 -5.17 -9.43
CA LEU A 17 -3.37 -3.87 -9.53
C LEU A 17 -4.21 -2.83 -10.28
N ARG A 18 -4.99 -3.24 -11.29
CA ARG A 18 -5.96 -2.33 -11.95
C ARG A 18 -7.04 -1.87 -10.98
N SER A 19 -7.57 -2.76 -10.15
CA SER A 19 -8.52 -2.39 -9.10
C SER A 19 -7.89 -1.45 -8.06
N TRP A 20 -6.70 -1.79 -7.55
CA TRP A 20 -5.99 -0.94 -6.58
C TRP A 20 -5.61 0.43 -7.14
N GLN A 21 -5.24 0.52 -8.42
CA GLN A 21 -4.99 1.79 -9.08
C GLN A 21 -6.22 2.71 -9.04
N GLN A 22 -7.42 2.17 -9.24
CA GLN A 22 -8.65 2.95 -9.15
C GLN A 22 -8.94 3.38 -7.70
N THR A 23 -8.75 2.48 -6.73
CA THR A 23 -8.87 2.80 -5.30
C THR A 23 -7.95 3.95 -4.88
N PHE A 24 -6.66 3.87 -5.23
CA PHE A 24 -5.67 4.92 -4.91
C PHE A 24 -6.04 6.28 -5.50
N LYS A 25 -6.58 6.28 -6.73
CA LYS A 25 -7.04 7.50 -7.39
C LYS A 25 -8.22 8.14 -6.64
N GLU A 26 -9.14 7.34 -6.12
CA GLU A 26 -10.28 7.81 -5.34
C GLU A 26 -9.87 8.28 -3.95
N GLU A 27 -8.99 7.55 -3.28
CA GLU A 27 -8.40 7.91 -1.98
C GLU A 27 -7.66 9.26 -2.07
N LEU A 28 -6.75 9.43 -3.03
CA LEU A 28 -6.03 10.70 -3.23
C LEU A 28 -7.00 11.86 -3.50
N ARG A 29 -8.03 11.66 -4.33
CA ARG A 29 -9.06 12.69 -4.59
C ARG A 29 -9.84 13.05 -3.33
N SER A 30 -10.14 12.06 -2.49
CA SER A 30 -10.81 12.27 -1.22
C SER A 30 -9.92 13.10 -0.29
N LEU A 31 -8.65 12.72 -0.13
CA LEU A 31 -7.68 13.40 0.72
C LEU A 31 -7.48 14.85 0.28
N GLN A 32 -7.30 15.10 -1.02
CA GLN A 32 -7.18 16.45 -1.57
C GLN A 32 -8.39 17.33 -1.22
N ARG A 33 -9.62 16.77 -1.26
CA ARG A 33 -10.83 17.51 -0.87
C ARG A 33 -10.87 17.80 0.63
N HIS A 34 -10.52 16.82 1.47
CA HIS A 34 -10.54 16.99 2.93
C HIS A 34 -9.56 18.06 3.40
N TYR A 35 -8.39 18.15 2.76
CA TYR A 35 -7.38 19.16 3.07
C TYR A 35 -7.55 20.47 2.30
N ASN A 36 -8.59 20.61 1.46
CA ASN A 36 -8.76 21.75 0.55
C ASN A 36 -7.51 22.03 -0.31
N HIS A 37 -6.80 20.97 -0.69
CA HIS A 37 -5.60 21.03 -1.50
C HIS A 37 -5.92 21.23 -2.99
N SER A 38 -5.03 21.93 -3.69
CA SER A 38 -5.09 22.13 -5.15
C SER A 38 -3.71 21.91 -5.76
N GLY A 39 -3.66 21.48 -7.02
CA GLY A 39 -2.39 21.13 -7.67
C GLY A 39 -2.04 19.65 -7.50
N LEU A 40 -0.75 19.35 -7.63
CA LEU A 40 -0.23 17.98 -7.60
C LEU A 40 0.16 17.58 -6.19
N HIS A 41 -0.37 16.44 -5.74
CA HIS A 41 -0.09 15.83 -4.46
C HIS A 41 0.18 14.34 -4.66
N THR A 42 0.80 13.69 -3.67
CA THR A 42 1.14 12.26 -3.72
C THR A 42 0.48 11.51 -2.57
N HIS A 43 0.02 10.30 -2.87
CA HIS A 43 -0.50 9.34 -1.89
C HIS A 43 0.28 8.04 -2.05
N GLN A 44 0.89 7.56 -0.96
CA GLN A 44 1.82 6.44 -0.96
C GLN A 44 1.38 5.39 0.07
N ARG A 45 1.67 4.12 -0.22
CA ARG A 45 1.44 2.99 0.69
C ARG A 45 2.64 2.08 0.69
N MET A 46 3.04 1.65 1.87
CA MET A 46 4.06 0.64 2.07
C MET A 46 3.46 -0.50 2.88
N ILE A 47 3.60 -1.73 2.37
CA ILE A 47 3.19 -2.95 3.07
C ILE A 47 4.33 -3.96 2.97
N GLY A 48 4.57 -4.69 4.04
CA GLY A 48 5.58 -5.74 4.05
C GLY A 48 5.67 -6.47 5.38
N CYS A 49 6.59 -7.42 5.42
CA CYS A 49 6.95 -8.18 6.60
C CYS A 49 8.44 -8.54 6.54
N GLU A 50 9.01 -8.82 7.70
CA GLU A 50 10.40 -9.27 7.82
C GLU A 50 10.45 -10.56 8.63
N LEU A 51 11.35 -11.46 8.22
CA LEU A 51 11.74 -12.63 8.99
C LEU A 51 13.15 -12.37 9.55
N LEU A 52 13.26 -12.24 10.87
CA LEU A 52 14.52 -11.94 11.53
C LEU A 52 15.35 -13.21 11.76
N LYS A 53 16.65 -13.04 12.06
CA LYS A 53 17.60 -14.15 12.21
C LYS A 53 17.24 -15.11 13.36
N ASP A 54 16.57 -14.61 14.38
CA ASP A 54 16.11 -15.40 15.53
C ASP A 54 14.78 -16.12 15.26
N GLY A 55 14.22 -15.98 14.05
CA GLY A 55 12.95 -16.57 13.64
C GLY A 55 11.72 -15.73 14.02
N SER A 56 11.88 -14.59 14.70
CA SER A 56 10.78 -13.67 14.95
C SER A 56 10.33 -12.96 13.67
N THR A 57 9.07 -12.51 13.65
CA THR A 57 8.47 -11.86 12.49
C THR A 57 7.98 -10.45 12.84
N THR A 58 8.18 -9.53 11.91
CA THR A 58 7.60 -8.19 11.95
C THR A 58 6.67 -8.01 10.74
N GLY A 59 5.70 -7.10 10.85
CA GLY A 59 4.78 -6.78 9.78
C GLY A 59 4.37 -5.33 9.88
N PHE A 60 4.31 -4.66 8.74
CA PHE A 60 4.02 -3.24 8.66
C PHE A 60 3.07 -2.93 7.50
N LEU A 61 2.20 -1.95 7.75
CA LEU A 61 1.35 -1.31 6.76
C LEU A 61 1.25 0.17 7.13
N GLN A 62 1.67 1.04 6.23
CA GLN A 62 1.61 2.48 6.43
C GLN A 62 1.28 3.22 5.14
N TYR A 63 0.68 4.38 5.31
CA TYR A 63 0.33 5.33 4.25
C TYR A 63 1.00 6.67 4.53
N ALA A 64 1.39 7.35 3.45
CA ALA A 64 1.98 8.68 3.51
C ALA A 64 1.32 9.61 2.47
N ASP A 65 1.16 10.87 2.84
CA ASP A 65 0.68 11.95 1.98
C ASP A 65 1.76 13.02 1.84
N ASP A 66 2.09 13.38 0.60
CA ASP A 66 3.19 14.31 0.28
C ASP A 66 4.52 13.96 0.98
N GLY A 67 4.78 12.65 1.10
CA GLY A 67 5.98 12.10 1.73
C GLY A 67 5.98 12.13 3.26
N GLN A 68 4.91 12.58 3.90
CA GLN A 68 4.76 12.60 5.36
C GLN A 68 3.88 11.45 5.83
N ASP A 69 4.21 10.87 6.99
CA ASP A 69 3.40 9.81 7.60
C ASP A 69 1.95 10.28 7.81
N PHE A 70 1.00 9.47 7.34
CA PHE A 70 -0.43 9.78 7.41
C PHE A 70 -1.18 8.77 8.29
N ILE A 71 -1.14 7.48 7.95
CA ILE A 71 -1.77 6.40 8.71
C ILE A 71 -0.78 5.26 8.90
N VAL A 72 -0.63 4.79 10.15
CA VAL A 72 0.19 3.63 10.50
C VAL A 72 -0.70 2.57 11.14
N PHE A 73 -0.67 1.37 10.59
CA PHE A 73 -1.46 0.25 11.10
C PHE A 73 -0.82 -0.38 12.33
N ASN A 74 -1.54 -0.41 13.45
CA ASN A 74 -1.16 -1.19 14.62
C ASN A 74 -1.86 -2.55 14.62
N LYS A 75 -1.13 -3.59 14.23
CA LYS A 75 -1.62 -4.97 14.18
C LYS A 75 -1.81 -5.61 15.57
N ASP A 76 -1.13 -5.11 16.60
CA ASP A 76 -1.10 -5.74 17.93
C ASP A 76 -2.34 -5.37 18.76
N THR A 77 -3.06 -4.32 18.37
CA THR A 77 -4.25 -3.82 19.09
C THR A 77 -5.58 -4.34 18.54
N LEU A 78 -5.56 -5.13 17.47
CA LEU A 78 -6.75 -5.62 16.76
C LEU A 78 -6.78 -7.16 16.66
N SER A 79 -6.10 -7.84 17.58
CA SER A 79 -6.07 -9.31 17.71
C SER A 79 -7.32 -9.87 18.38
#